data_AF-A0A524NWI2-F1
#
_entry.id   AF-A0A524NWI2-F1
#
_cell.length_a   1.000
_cell.length_b   1.000
_cell.length_c   1.000
_cell.angle_alpha   90.00
_cell.angle_beta   90.00
_cell.angle_gamma   90.00
#
_symmetry.space_group_name_H-M   'P 1'
#
loop_
_entity.id
_entity.type
_entity.pdbx_description
1 polymer ?
#
loop_
_entity_poly.entity_id
_entity_poly.type
_entity_poly.pdbx_seq_one_letter_code
_entity_poly.pdbx_strand_id
1 'polypeptide(L)'
;MEYHPLPQPDEIEVRVREDAMGAYFMMFATTAMGLPLPILNLVAAVIYYYVNRDKGKFVQFHTLQSLYSQIPVTLLNSGLVAWTIVNFVKDFDFTGFYWGYLVMCACAGLIYFIFSIVGAVKARKGIFYYFVFFGKVAYHQVYRIRPKYGTSAPENRPPSY
;
A
#
# COMPACT_ATOMS: atom_id res chain seq x y z
N MET A 1 -10.70 -8.32 22.13
CA MET A 1 -10.17 -7.11 21.46
C MET A 1 -11.33 -6.42 20.80
N GLU A 2 -11.51 -5.12 21.01
CA GLU A 2 -12.60 -4.36 20.42
C GLU A 2 -12.15 -3.65 19.13
N TYR A 3 -13.08 -3.53 18.19
CA TYR A 3 -12.85 -2.89 16.88
C TYR A 3 -13.93 -1.85 16.63
N HIS A 4 -13.57 -0.80 15.88
CA HIS A 4 -14.57 0.13 15.35
C HIS A 4 -15.52 -0.58 14.39
N PRO A 5 -16.81 -0.18 14.33
CA PRO A 5 -17.74 -0.73 13.35
C PRO A 5 -17.27 -0.41 11.92
N LEU A 6 -17.58 -1.32 10.99
CA LEU A 6 -17.33 -1.12 9.57
C LEU A 6 -18.47 -0.27 8.97
N PRO A 7 -18.15 0.77 8.18
CA PRO A 7 -19.17 1.52 7.45
C PRO A 7 -19.79 0.65 6.35
N GLN A 8 -21.08 0.85 6.08
CA GLN A 8 -21.77 0.23 4.95
C GLN A 8 -21.49 1.01 3.64
N PRO A 9 -21.58 0.36 2.47
CA PRO A 9 -21.24 0.98 1.19
C PRO A 9 -21.98 2.30 0.87
N ASP A 10 -23.23 2.42 1.30
CA ASP A 10 -24.09 3.59 1.14
C ASP A 10 -23.78 4.72 2.13
N GLU A 11 -23.13 4.41 3.25
CA GLU A 11 -22.68 5.38 4.25
C GLU A 11 -21.38 6.10 3.86
N ILE A 12 -20.70 5.63 2.80
CA ILE A 12 -19.40 6.16 2.38
C ILE A 12 -19.57 7.14 1.23
N GLU A 13 -19.17 8.39 1.45
CA GLU A 13 -19.18 9.45 0.44
C GLU A 13 -18.42 9.03 -0.83
N VAL A 14 -18.88 9.48 -2.00
CA VAL A 14 -18.21 9.23 -3.31
C VAL A 14 -16.73 9.59 -3.26
N ARG A 15 -16.40 10.78 -2.74
CA ARG A 15 -15.02 11.27 -2.67
C ARG A 15 -14.11 10.37 -1.83
N VAL A 16 -14.62 9.88 -0.70
CA VAL A 16 -13.91 8.96 0.20
C VAL A 16 -13.63 7.63 -0.51
N ARG A 17 -14.57 7.15 -1.33
CA ARG A 17 -14.39 5.94 -2.17
C ARG A 17 -13.35 6.15 -3.27
N GLU A 18 -13.31 7.33 -3.87
CA GLU A 18 -12.32 7.68 -4.89
C GLU A 18 -10.91 7.80 -4.30
N ASP A 19 -10.76 8.41 -3.13
CA ASP A 19 -9.49 8.45 -2.38
C ASP A 19 -9.04 7.04 -1.96
N ALA A 20 -9.96 6.15 -1.58
CA ALA A 20 -9.61 4.76 -1.27
C ALA A 20 -9.20 3.97 -2.52
N MET A 21 -9.88 4.19 -3.66
CA MET A 21 -9.56 3.57 -4.94
C MET A 21 -8.17 3.99 -5.44
N GLY A 22 -7.83 5.28 -5.33
CA GLY A 22 -6.55 5.82 -5.80
C GLY A 22 -5.33 5.17 -5.16
N ALA A 23 -5.46 4.64 -3.94
CA ALA A 23 -4.40 3.88 -3.26
C ALA A 23 -3.84 2.74 -4.09
N TYR A 24 -4.69 2.05 -4.86
CA TYR A 24 -4.31 0.90 -5.68
C TYR A 24 -3.74 1.29 -7.04
N PHE A 25 -3.92 2.55 -7.46
CA PHE A 25 -3.32 3.05 -8.69
C PHE A 25 -1.89 3.57 -8.51
N MET A 26 -1.42 3.72 -7.27
CA MET A 26 -0.05 4.20 -7.01
C MET A 26 1.03 3.28 -7.58
N MET A 27 0.71 1.99 -7.80
CA MET A 27 1.59 1.06 -8.50
C MET A 27 1.89 1.42 -9.97
N PHE A 28 1.06 2.27 -10.59
CA PHE A 28 1.24 2.77 -11.97
C PHE A 28 1.88 4.16 -12.03
N ALA A 29 2.01 4.84 -10.89
CA ALA A 29 2.43 6.23 -10.86
C ALA A 29 3.80 6.43 -11.51
N THR A 30 4.73 5.50 -11.30
CA THR A 30 6.10 5.61 -11.85
C THR A 30 6.21 5.16 -13.30
N THR A 31 5.40 4.18 -13.70
CA THR A 31 5.26 3.79 -15.10
C THR A 31 4.76 4.96 -15.93
N ALA A 32 3.80 5.74 -15.41
CA ALA A 32 3.32 6.95 -16.07
C ALA A 32 4.40 8.04 -16.20
N MET A 33 5.39 8.07 -15.30
CA MET A 33 6.54 8.98 -15.36
C MET A 33 7.70 8.45 -16.22
N GLY A 34 7.57 7.27 -16.85
CA GLY A 34 8.62 6.66 -17.67
C GLY A 34 9.82 6.12 -16.87
N LEU A 35 9.69 6.01 -15.54
CA LEU A 35 10.76 5.55 -14.64
C LEU A 35 10.37 4.19 -14.03
N PRO A 36 10.71 3.05 -14.65
CA PRO A 36 10.36 1.73 -14.14
C PRO A 36 11.28 1.32 -12.97
N LEU A 37 11.38 2.16 -11.94
CA LEU A 37 12.17 1.90 -10.74
C LEU A 37 11.24 1.42 -9.61
N PRO A 38 11.34 0.16 -9.17
CA PRO A 38 10.43 -0.43 -8.19
C PRO A 38 10.34 0.33 -6.85
N ILE A 39 11.42 1.02 -6.48
CA ILE A 39 11.51 1.82 -5.26
C ILE A 39 10.59 3.05 -5.35
N LEU A 40 10.48 3.67 -6.53
CA LEU A 40 9.64 4.85 -6.71
C LEU A 40 8.15 4.52 -6.52
N ASN A 41 7.70 3.31 -6.87
CA ASN A 41 6.32 2.87 -6.65
C ASN A 41 6.01 2.75 -5.15
N LEU A 42 6.96 2.24 -4.37
CA LEU A 42 6.84 2.19 -2.92
C LEU A 42 6.81 3.60 -2.33
N VAL A 43 7.67 4.51 -2.78
CA VAL A 43 7.66 5.92 -2.35
C VAL A 43 6.31 6.58 -2.65
N ALA A 44 5.75 6.36 -3.84
CA ALA A 44 4.43 6.86 -4.21
C ALA A 44 3.35 6.33 -3.25
N ALA A 45 3.33 5.02 -2.97
CA ALA A 45 2.39 4.42 -2.02
C ALA A 45 2.55 4.97 -0.59
N VAL A 46 3.79 5.20 -0.14
CA VAL A 46 4.09 5.83 1.16
C VAL A 46 3.52 7.24 1.22
N ILE A 47 3.84 8.09 0.24
CA ILE A 47 3.34 9.47 0.18
C ILE A 47 1.81 9.45 0.18
N TYR A 48 1.20 8.59 -0.64
CA TYR A 48 -0.26 8.49 -0.73
C TYR A 48 -0.90 8.10 0.59
N TYR A 49 -0.31 7.15 1.33
CA TYR A 49 -0.76 6.79 2.67
C TYR A 49 -0.72 8.00 3.60
N TYR A 50 0.41 8.71 3.69
CA TYR A 50 0.53 9.83 4.62
C TYR A 50 -0.36 11.03 4.26
N VAL A 51 -0.63 11.26 2.97
CA VAL A 51 -1.53 12.34 2.52
C VAL A 51 -3.01 12.02 2.81
N ASN A 52 -3.39 10.74 2.81
CA ASN A 52 -4.80 10.34 2.85
C ASN A 52 -5.23 9.62 4.14
N ARG A 53 -4.29 9.21 5.01
CA ARG A 53 -4.58 8.42 6.23
C ARG A 53 -5.54 9.09 7.20
N ASP A 54 -5.59 10.42 7.22
CA ASP A 54 -6.43 11.18 8.16
C ASP A 54 -7.84 11.46 7.61
N LYS A 55 -8.13 11.06 6.36
CA LYS A 55 -9.45 11.20 5.70
C LYS A 55 -10.48 10.14 6.12
N GLY A 56 -10.21 9.39 7.19
CA GLY A 56 -11.10 8.38 7.76
C GLY A 56 -10.59 6.95 7.60
N LYS A 57 -11.13 6.05 8.44
CA LYS A 57 -10.64 4.66 8.58
C LYS A 57 -10.77 3.83 7.31
N PHE A 58 -11.78 4.09 6.48
CA PHE A 58 -11.96 3.40 5.20
C PHE A 58 -10.78 3.67 4.26
N VAL A 59 -10.44 4.94 4.06
CA VAL A 59 -9.29 5.36 3.23
C VAL A 59 -7.98 4.88 3.86
N GLN A 60 -7.84 5.04 5.18
CA GLN A 60 -6.65 4.58 5.89
C GLN A 60 -6.41 3.07 5.72
N PHE A 61 -7.47 2.24 5.75
CA PHE A 61 -7.38 0.81 5.50
C PHE A 61 -6.87 0.51 4.09
N HIS A 62 -7.49 1.08 3.05
CA HIS A 62 -7.15 0.79 1.67
C HIS A 62 -5.73 1.29 1.30
N THR A 63 -5.37 2.48 1.80
CA THR A 63 -4.02 3.04 1.61
C THR A 63 -2.95 2.23 2.32
N LEU A 64 -3.20 1.76 3.55
CA LEU A 64 -2.26 0.93 4.29
C LEU A 64 -2.14 -0.49 3.71
N GLN A 65 -3.25 -1.09 3.27
CA GLN A 65 -3.23 -2.40 2.60
C GLN A 65 -2.41 -2.33 1.30
N SER A 66 -2.64 -1.29 0.48
CA SER A 66 -1.88 -1.06 -0.75
C SER A 66 -0.38 -0.89 -0.45
N LEU A 67 -0.04 -0.04 0.53
CA LEU A 67 1.34 0.17 0.96
C LEU A 67 2.04 -1.13 1.40
N TYR A 68 1.41 -1.92 2.27
CA TYR A 68 2.03 -3.15 2.76
C TYR A 68 2.18 -4.22 1.68
N SER A 69 1.20 -4.34 0.80
CA SER A 69 1.28 -5.29 -0.31
C SER A 69 2.29 -4.89 -1.38
N GLN A 70 2.64 -3.59 -1.48
CA GLN A 70 3.68 -3.09 -2.37
C GLN A 70 5.10 -3.50 -1.91
N ILE A 71 5.33 -3.68 -0.60
CA ILE A 71 6.68 -3.95 -0.05
C ILE A 71 7.31 -5.22 -0.64
N PRO A 72 6.68 -6.42 -0.60
CA PRO A 72 7.28 -7.62 -1.19
C PRO A 72 7.54 -7.50 -2.69
N VAL A 73 6.60 -6.90 -3.43
CA VAL A 73 6.72 -6.71 -4.88
C VAL A 73 7.89 -5.80 -5.22
N THR A 74 8.06 -4.71 -4.47
CA THR A 74 9.19 -3.80 -4.63
C THR A 74 10.51 -4.49 -4.29
N LEU A 75 10.58 -5.34 -3.25
CA LEU A 75 11.80 -6.09 -2.92
C LEU A 75 12.19 -7.06 -4.03
N LEU A 76 11.24 -7.86 -4.54
CA LEU A 76 11.47 -8.78 -5.66
C LEU A 76 11.94 -8.04 -6.91
N ASN A 77 11.23 -6.98 -7.30
CA ASN A 77 11.59 -6.25 -8.51
C ASN A 77 12.91 -5.49 -8.35
N SER A 78 13.21 -4.96 -7.16
CA SER A 78 14.51 -4.28 -6.91
C SER A 78 15.67 -5.26 -6.97
N GLY A 79 15.50 -6.48 -6.45
CA GLY A 79 16.47 -7.56 -6.61
C GLY A 79 16.72 -7.93 -8.06
N LEU A 80 15.65 -8.04 -8.86
CA LEU A 80 15.74 -8.33 -10.30
C LEU A 80 16.48 -7.22 -11.05
N VAL A 81 16.15 -5.96 -10.77
CA VAL A 81 16.82 -4.79 -11.38
C VAL A 81 18.30 -4.76 -10.99
N ALA A 82 18.63 -4.94 -9.72
CA ALA A 82 20.01 -4.96 -9.26
C ALA A 82 20.82 -6.10 -9.91
N TRP A 83 20.27 -7.32 -9.96
CA TRP A 83 20.92 -8.44 -10.65
C TRP A 83 21.10 -8.15 -12.14
N THR A 84 20.07 -7.63 -12.81
CA THR A 84 20.14 -7.25 -14.22
C THR A 84 21.26 -6.24 -14.47
N ILE A 85 21.36 -5.18 -13.65
CA ILE A 85 22.44 -4.18 -13.73
C ILE A 85 23.81 -4.83 -13.53
N VAL A 86 23.96 -5.70 -12.53
CA VAL A 86 25.24 -6.38 -12.25
C VAL A 86 25.66 -7.25 -13.44
N ASN A 87 24.73 -7.99 -14.04
CA ASN A 87 25.04 -8.80 -15.22
C ASN A 87 25.51 -7.94 -16.40
N PHE A 88 24.82 -6.83 -16.68
CA PHE A 88 25.25 -5.91 -17.75
C PHE A 88 26.60 -5.24 -17.46
N VAL A 89 26.80 -4.71 -16.24
CA VAL A 89 28.02 -3.97 -15.88
C VAL A 89 29.25 -4.87 -15.82
N LYS A 90 29.08 -6.14 -15.42
CA LYS A 90 30.17 -7.11 -15.31
C LYS A 90 30.28 -8.06 -16.50
N ASP A 91 29.45 -7.86 -17.53
CA ASP A 91 29.38 -8.72 -18.72
C ASP A 91 29.19 -10.21 -18.37
N PHE A 92 28.30 -10.48 -17.42
CA PHE A 92 27.94 -11.85 -17.01
C PHE A 92 26.76 -12.38 -17.82
N ASP A 93 26.77 -13.70 -18.04
CA ASP A 93 25.67 -14.39 -18.70
C ASP A 93 24.37 -14.36 -17.90
N PHE A 94 23.25 -14.24 -18.62
CA PHE A 94 21.91 -14.39 -18.09
C PHE A 94 21.57 -15.87 -17.93
N THR A 95 21.95 -16.44 -16.78
CA THR A 95 21.77 -17.86 -16.45
C THR A 95 20.29 -18.29 -16.42
N GLY A 96 20.03 -19.61 -16.45
CA GLY A 96 18.69 -20.15 -16.27
C GLY A 96 18.00 -19.71 -14.96
N PHE A 97 18.78 -19.52 -13.88
CA PHE A 97 18.26 -19.00 -12.61
C PHE A 97 17.79 -17.55 -12.74
N TYR A 98 18.48 -16.72 -13.52
CA TYR A 98 18.05 -15.36 -13.80
C TYR A 98 16.68 -15.34 -14.49
N TRP A 99 16.52 -16.14 -15.55
CA TRP A 99 15.25 -16.23 -16.28
C TRP A 99 14.11 -16.79 -15.42
N GLY A 100 14.39 -17.81 -14.60
CA GLY A 100 13.42 -18.32 -13.63
C GLY A 100 12.98 -17.26 -12.61
N TYR A 101 13.93 -16.47 -12.09
CA TYR A 101 13.64 -15.37 -11.17
C TYR A 101 12.85 -14.25 -11.85
N LEU A 102 13.18 -13.89 -13.09
CA LEU A 102 12.45 -12.91 -13.89
C LEU A 102 10.99 -13.32 -14.08
N VAL A 103 10.73 -14.58 -14.47
CA VAL A 103 9.38 -15.12 -14.62
C VAL A 103 8.63 -15.09 -13.29
N MET A 104 9.28 -15.47 -12.20
CA MET A 104 8.68 -15.40 -10.86
C MET A 104 8.29 -13.97 -10.48
N CYS A 105 9.16 -12.98 -10.70
CA CYS A 105 8.86 -11.56 -10.48
C CYS A 105 7.69 -11.09 -11.36
N ALA A 106 7.65 -11.49 -12.63
CA ALA A 106 6.55 -11.16 -13.54
C ALA A 106 5.22 -11.75 -13.06
N CYS A 107 5.20 -13.02 -12.63
CA CYS A 107 4.00 -13.64 -12.04
C CYS A 107 3.56 -12.94 -10.76
N ALA A 108 4.49 -12.62 -9.85
CA ALA A 108 4.18 -11.90 -8.63
C ALA A 108 3.60 -10.49 -8.92
N GLY A 109 4.18 -9.78 -9.90
CA GLY A 109 3.69 -8.50 -10.37
C GLY A 109 2.29 -8.60 -10.99
N LEU A 110 2.02 -9.63 -11.78
CA LEU A 110 0.70 -9.87 -12.38
C LEU A 110 -0.36 -10.19 -11.33
N ILE A 111 -0.03 -11.04 -10.34
CA ILE A 111 -0.93 -11.33 -9.22
C ILE A 111 -1.24 -10.03 -8.48
N TYR A 112 -0.21 -9.26 -8.10
CA TYR A 112 -0.39 -7.99 -7.42
C TYR A 112 -1.26 -7.01 -8.24
N PHE A 113 -1.03 -6.91 -9.54
CA PHE A 113 -1.84 -6.12 -10.46
C PHE A 113 -3.32 -6.52 -10.42
N ILE A 114 -3.64 -7.81 -10.51
CA ILE A 114 -5.03 -8.30 -10.45
C ILE A 114 -5.68 -7.93 -9.11
N PHE A 115 -4.99 -8.18 -7.99
CA PHE A 115 -5.49 -7.83 -6.66
C PHE A 115 -5.73 -6.33 -6.52
N SER A 116 -4.84 -5.47 -7.04
CA SER A 116 -4.98 -4.03 -7.03
C SER A 116 -6.14 -3.54 -7.87
N ILE A 117 -6.38 -4.10 -9.07
CA ILE A 117 -7.56 -3.75 -9.88
C ILE A 117 -8.86 -4.15 -9.16
N VAL A 118 -8.93 -5.35 -8.59
CA VAL A 118 -10.10 -5.79 -7.82
C VAL A 118 -10.30 -4.90 -6.60
N GLY A 119 -9.23 -4.58 -5.88
CA GLY A 119 -9.22 -3.66 -4.75
C GLY A 119 -9.75 -2.28 -5.11
N ALA A 120 -9.27 -1.69 -6.22
CA ALA A 120 -9.71 -0.41 -6.73
C ALA A 120 -11.22 -0.40 -7.04
N VAL A 121 -11.69 -1.40 -7.80
CA VAL A 121 -13.11 -1.53 -8.18
C VAL A 121 -14.01 -1.69 -6.95
N LYS A 122 -13.57 -2.48 -5.96
CA LYS A 122 -14.33 -2.68 -4.72
C LYS A 122 -14.32 -1.43 -3.84
N ALA A 123 -13.19 -0.76 -3.70
CA ALA A 123 -13.07 0.51 -2.96
C ALA A 123 -13.98 1.60 -3.56
N ARG A 124 -14.04 1.70 -4.90
CA ARG A 124 -14.96 2.62 -5.60
C ARG A 124 -16.43 2.35 -5.27
N LYS A 125 -16.78 1.11 -4.95
CA LYS A 125 -18.13 0.71 -4.52
C LYS A 125 -18.34 0.83 -3.01
N GLY A 126 -17.36 1.27 -2.23
CA GLY A 126 -17.44 1.31 -0.76
C GLY A 126 -17.31 -0.07 -0.10
N ILE A 127 -16.78 -1.06 -0.82
CA ILE A 127 -16.71 -2.45 -0.36
C ILE A 127 -15.26 -2.80 0.03
N PHE A 128 -15.09 -3.38 1.21
CA PHE A 128 -13.80 -3.91 1.64
C PHE A 128 -13.41 -5.14 0.82
N TYR A 129 -12.16 -5.17 0.38
CA TYR A 129 -11.55 -6.34 -0.24
C TYR A 129 -10.20 -6.60 0.41
N TYR A 130 -10.11 -7.72 1.14
CA TYR A 130 -8.95 -8.06 1.94
C TYR A 130 -7.94 -8.82 1.10
N PHE A 131 -6.77 -8.22 0.90
CA PHE A 131 -5.65 -8.96 0.32
C PHE A 131 -5.21 -10.05 1.28
N VAL A 132 -4.77 -11.19 0.73
CA VAL A 132 -4.21 -12.28 1.52
C VAL A 132 -3.11 -11.73 2.41
N PHE A 133 -3.19 -12.02 3.71
CA PHE A 133 -2.32 -11.48 4.78
C PHE A 133 -2.46 -9.97 5.02
N PHE A 134 -2.22 -9.12 4.02
CA PHE A 134 -2.14 -7.66 4.18
C PHE A 134 -3.46 -7.01 4.60
N GLY A 135 -4.60 -7.53 4.15
CA GLY A 135 -5.90 -6.99 4.55
C GLY A 135 -6.18 -7.20 6.03
N LYS A 136 -5.83 -8.36 6.59
CA LYS A 136 -5.99 -8.62 8.02
C LYS A 136 -5.09 -7.71 8.86
N VAL A 137 -3.84 -7.52 8.42
CA VAL A 137 -2.89 -6.63 9.09
C VAL A 137 -3.36 -5.18 9.06
N ALA A 138 -3.74 -4.66 7.90
CA ALA A 138 -4.23 -3.30 7.75
C ALA A 138 -5.50 -3.07 8.57
N TYR A 139 -6.46 -4.00 8.51
CA TYR A 139 -7.67 -3.93 9.33
C TYR A 139 -7.34 -3.88 10.82
N HIS A 140 -6.46 -4.77 11.30
CA HIS A 140 -6.09 -4.81 12.70
C HIS A 140 -5.41 -3.51 13.16
N GLN A 141 -4.60 -2.87 12.32
CA GLN A 141 -3.93 -1.65 12.71
C GLN A 141 -4.85 -0.41 12.72
N VAL A 142 -5.80 -0.36 11.79
CA VAL A 142 -6.68 0.80 11.58
C VAL A 142 -7.93 0.74 12.45
N TYR A 143 -8.55 -0.44 12.58
CA TYR A 143 -9.85 -0.59 13.24
C TYR A 143 -9.76 -1.03 14.71
N ARG A 144 -8.60 -1.50 15.19
CA ARG A 144 -8.45 -1.89 16.60
C ARG A 144 -8.59 -0.68 17.51
N ILE A 145 -9.52 -0.77 18.46
CA ILE A 145 -9.65 0.23 19.53
C ILE A 145 -8.45 0.10 20.45
N ARG A 146 -7.71 1.20 20.62
CA ARG A 146 -6.60 1.27 21.58
C ARG A 146 -7.15 1.82 22.89
N PRO A 147 -6.97 1.14 24.04
CA PRO A 147 -7.37 1.68 25.32
C PRO A 147 -6.64 3.03 25.53
N LYS A 148 -7.40 4.07 25.87
CA LYS A 148 -6.82 5.37 26.24
C LYS A 148 -6.07 5.17 27.57
N TYR A 149 -4.77 4.93 27.50
CA TYR A 149 -3.92 5.04 28.69
C TYR A 149 -3.82 6.52 29.07
N GLY A 150 -4.43 6.88 30.21
CA GLY A 150 -4.19 8.11 30.97
C GLY A 150 -3.91 9.37 30.17
N THR A 151 -4.88 9.90 29.45
CA THR A 151 -4.78 11.26 28.90
C THR A 151 -5.13 12.26 30.00
N SER A 152 -4.16 12.63 30.83
CA SER A 152 -4.11 14.01 31.29
C SER A 152 -4.04 14.85 30.02
N ALA A 153 -5.09 15.61 29.72
CA ALA A 153 -5.04 16.52 28.58
C ALA A 153 -3.79 17.42 28.76
N PRO A 154 -2.95 17.61 27.74
CA PRO A 154 -1.87 18.59 27.82
C PRO A 154 -2.51 19.95 28.15
N GLU A 155 -2.33 20.39 29.39
CA GLU A 155 -2.86 21.65 29.89
C GLU A 155 -1.85 22.74 29.52
N ASN A 156 -2.27 23.69 28.70
CA ASN A 156 -1.47 24.87 28.42
C ASN A 156 -1.36 25.68 29.72
N ARG A 157 -0.14 25.82 30.25
CA ARG A 157 0.12 26.70 31.39
C ARG A 157 0.64 28.05 30.90
N PRO A 158 0.18 29.17 31.48
CA PRO A 158 0.79 30.47 31.20
C PRO A 158 2.26 30.47 31.67
N PRO A 159 3.14 31.30 31.07
CA PRO A 159 4.50 31.48 31.56
C PRO A 159 4.45 32.01 33.01
N SER A 160 5.14 31.32 33.92
CA SER A 160 5.27 31.77 35.32
C SER A 160 6.31 32.88 35.38
N TYR A 161 5.90 34.06 35.87
CA TYR A 161 6.79 35.16 36.22
C TYR A 161 7.24 35.07 37.68
#